data_AF-A0A7J8P527-F1
#
_entry.id   AF-A0A7J8P527-F1
#
_cell.length_a   1.000
_cell.length_b   1.000
_cell.length_c   1.000
_cell.angle_alpha   90.00
_cell.angle_beta   90.00
_cell.angle_gamma   90.00
#
_symmetry.space_group_name_H-M   'P 1'
#
loop_
_entity.id
_entity.type
_entity.pdbx_description
1 polymer ?
#
loop_
_entity_poly.entity_id
_entity_poly.type
_entity_poly.pdbx_seq_one_letter_code
_entity_poly.pdbx_strand_id
1 'polypeptide(L)'
;MKEDEANGPPNKEMYALLHLSPDASDEEVHRVIDNRLKFITLTNIKLHMIFEAYKILSDENKRQIYDIYGMEGLNSGLELGPKLNKLEEIKEQLEKLRRVEE
;
A
#
# COMPACT_ATOMS: atom_id res chain seq x y z
N MET A 1 -50.47 -21.00 -1.74
CA MET A 1 -50.53 -19.69 -1.05
C MET A 1 -49.10 -19.38 -0.69
N LYS A 2 -48.39 -18.55 -1.47
CA LYS A 2 -48.29 -17.07 -1.34
C LYS A 2 -47.97 -16.69 0.12
N GLU A 3 -46.98 -15.90 0.47
CA GLU A 3 -45.93 -15.12 -0.20
C GLU A 3 -45.10 -14.56 0.99
N ASP A 4 -43.80 -14.39 0.82
CA ASP A 4 -42.98 -13.32 1.42
C ASP A 4 -42.99 -13.07 2.95
N GLU A 5 -41.92 -13.50 3.63
CA GLU A 5 -41.27 -12.67 4.66
C GLU A 5 -39.78 -12.52 4.35
N ALA A 6 -39.50 -12.12 3.11
CA ALA A 6 -38.25 -11.49 2.74
C ALA A 6 -38.26 -10.03 3.23
N ASN A 7 -38.21 -9.83 4.56
CA ASN A 7 -37.85 -8.56 5.23
C ASN A 7 -37.86 -8.78 6.74
N GLY A 8 -36.81 -9.42 7.27
CA GLY A 8 -36.51 -9.30 8.70
C GLY A 8 -36.24 -7.82 9.03
N PRO A 9 -36.49 -7.35 10.27
CA PRO A 9 -36.28 -5.95 10.63
C PRO A 9 -34.86 -5.51 10.23
N PRO A 10 -34.66 -4.25 9.79
CA PRO A 10 -33.38 -3.76 9.23
C PRO A 10 -32.17 -4.02 10.15
N ASN A 11 -32.42 -4.20 11.45
CA ASN A 11 -31.39 -4.52 12.42
C ASN A 11 -30.79 -5.93 12.26
N LYS A 12 -31.51 -6.92 11.68
CA LYS A 12 -30.96 -8.26 11.40
C LYS A 12 -29.87 -8.24 10.34
N GLU A 13 -29.91 -7.30 9.41
CA GLU A 13 -28.87 -7.12 8.40
C GLU A 13 -27.54 -6.69 9.03
N MET A 14 -27.59 -5.87 10.08
CA MET A 14 -26.40 -5.41 10.81
C MET A 14 -25.68 -6.56 11.51
N TYR A 15 -26.43 -7.45 12.16
CA TYR A 15 -25.87 -8.66 12.77
C TYR A 15 -25.33 -9.63 11.71
N ALA A 16 -26.05 -9.81 10.60
CA ALA A 16 -25.61 -10.66 9.49
C ALA A 16 -24.30 -10.16 8.85
N LEU A 17 -24.14 -8.84 8.71
CA LEU A 17 -22.91 -8.21 8.18
C LEU A 17 -21.68 -8.48 9.07
N LEU A 18 -21.91 -8.57 10.38
CA LEU A 18 -20.87 -8.87 11.38
C LEU A 18 -20.77 -10.37 11.68
N HIS A 19 -21.60 -11.21 11.06
CA HIS A 19 -21.73 -12.63 11.36
C HIS A 19 -21.97 -12.91 12.85
N LEU A 20 -22.78 -12.07 13.48
CA LEU A 20 -23.15 -12.17 14.88
C LEU A 20 -24.60 -12.63 15.04
N SER A 21 -24.89 -13.24 16.18
CA SER A 21 -26.27 -13.49 16.61
C SER A 21 -26.90 -12.18 17.09
N PRO A 22 -28.23 -11.97 16.93
CA PRO A 22 -28.94 -10.87 17.60
C PRO A 22 -28.78 -10.86 19.12
N ASP A 23 -28.49 -12.03 19.73
CA ASP A 23 -28.26 -12.19 21.17
C ASP A 23 -26.77 -12.06 21.55
N ALA A 24 -25.89 -11.63 20.64
CA ALA A 24 -24.46 -11.49 20.90
C ALA A 24 -24.18 -10.42 21.97
N SER A 25 -23.18 -10.68 22.80
CA SER A 25 -22.76 -9.74 23.85
C SER A 25 -21.97 -8.56 23.29
N ASP A 26 -21.99 -7.43 24.00
CA ASP A 26 -21.21 -6.24 23.62
C ASP A 26 -19.71 -6.55 23.46
N GLU A 27 -19.16 -7.43 24.29
CA GLU A 27 -17.76 -7.86 24.19
C GLU A 27 -17.46 -8.62 22.89
N GLU A 28 -18.40 -9.44 22.40
CA GLU A 28 -18.27 -10.14 21.11
C GLU A 28 -18.36 -9.15 19.95
N VAL A 29 -19.29 -8.19 20.03
CA VAL A 29 -19.42 -7.12 19.03
C VAL A 29 -18.12 -6.33 18.92
N HIS A 30 -17.56 -5.87 20.04
CA HIS A 30 -16.29 -5.14 20.07
C HIS A 30 -15.13 -5.96 19.49
N ARG A 31 -15.04 -7.24 19.86
CA ARG A 31 -13.98 -8.14 19.38
C ARG A 31 -14.02 -8.33 17.86
N VAL A 32 -15.21 -8.52 17.29
CA VAL A 32 -15.38 -8.67 15.84
C VAL A 32 -15.00 -7.39 15.11
N ILE A 33 -15.42 -6.23 15.62
CA ILE A 33 -15.08 -4.93 15.06
C ILE A 33 -13.57 -4.70 15.11
N ASP A 34 -12.93 -4.94 16.25
CA ASP A 34 -11.48 -4.78 16.43
C ASP A 34 -10.70 -5.68 15.46
N ASN A 35 -11.10 -6.94 15.34
CA ASN A 35 -10.46 -7.87 14.41
C ASN A 35 -10.65 -7.43 12.95
N ARG A 36 -11.84 -6.95 12.60
CA ARG A 36 -12.13 -6.46 11.25
C ARG A 36 -11.37 -5.18 10.93
N LEU A 37 -11.27 -4.25 11.89
CA LEU A 37 -10.50 -3.02 11.75
C LEU A 37 -9.00 -3.30 11.63
N LYS A 38 -8.48 -4.25 12.41
CA LYS A 38 -7.10 -4.74 12.28
C LYS A 38 -6.87 -5.33 10.89
N PHE A 39 -7.78 -6.17 10.40
CA PHE A 39 -7.67 -6.75 9.06
C PHE A 39 -7.66 -5.68 7.96
N ILE A 40 -8.59 -4.71 8.03
CA ILE A 40 -8.66 -3.60 7.06
C ILE A 40 -7.37 -2.78 7.12
N THR A 41 -6.92 -2.42 8.32
CA THR A 41 -5.67 -1.66 8.51
C THR A 41 -4.47 -2.40 7.93
N LEU A 42 -4.31 -3.69 8.24
CA LEU A 42 -3.24 -4.53 7.70
C LEU A 42 -3.33 -4.66 6.16
N THR A 43 -4.54 -4.77 5.63
CA THR A 43 -4.77 -4.84 4.17
C THR A 43 -4.40 -3.52 3.50
N ASN A 44 -4.78 -2.39 4.08
CA ASN A 44 -4.43 -1.06 3.59
C ASN A 44 -2.91 -0.83 3.63
N ILE A 45 -2.24 -1.23 4.71
CA ILE A 45 -0.77 -1.17 4.82
C ILE A 45 -0.13 -2.02 3.72
N LYS A 46 -0.60 -3.27 3.52
CA LYS A 46 -0.11 -4.15 2.45
C LYS A 46 -0.33 -3.54 1.07
N LEU A 47 -1.49 -2.95 0.82
CA LEU A 47 -1.80 -2.30 -0.45
C LEU A 47 -0.87 -1.11 -0.69
N HIS A 48 -0.63 -0.28 0.33
CA HIS A 48 0.31 0.83 0.24
C HIS A 48 1.74 0.36 -0.08
N MET A 49 2.22 -0.71 0.58
CA MET A 49 3.53 -1.29 0.27
C MET A 49 3.63 -1.79 -1.17
N ILE A 50 2.57 -2.43 -1.69
CA ILE A 50 2.52 -2.88 -3.08
C ILE A 50 2.56 -1.70 -4.04
N PHE A 51 1.84 -0.62 -3.75
CA PHE A 51 1.87 0.60 -4.57
C PHE A 51 3.24 1.29 -4.57
N GLU A 52 3.91 1.39 -3.43
CA GLU A 52 5.26 1.96 -3.37
C GLU A 52 6.27 1.08 -4.09
N ALA A 53 6.18 -0.25 -3.95
CA ALA A 53 7.01 -1.18 -4.71
C ALA A 53 6.78 -1.03 -6.23
N TYR A 54 5.52 -0.93 -6.66
CA TYR A 54 5.18 -0.66 -8.05
C TYR A 54 5.79 0.65 -8.55
N LYS A 55 5.67 1.74 -7.79
CA LYS A 55 6.22 3.06 -8.13
C LYS A 55 7.74 3.05 -8.28
N ILE A 56 8.45 2.27 -7.48
CA ILE A 56 9.91 2.14 -7.58
C ILE A 56 10.29 1.23 -8.76
N LEU A 57 9.65 0.07 -8.89
CA LEU A 57 10.02 -0.95 -9.88
C LEU A 57 9.52 -0.65 -11.30
N SER A 58 8.54 0.26 -11.45
CA SER A 58 8.03 0.72 -12.76
C SER A 58 8.91 1.79 -13.41
N ASP A 59 9.71 2.52 -12.63
CA ASP A 59 10.66 3.51 -13.13
C ASP A 59 12.04 2.86 -13.25
N GLU A 60 12.57 2.78 -14.47
CA GLU A 60 13.83 2.10 -14.76
C GLU A 60 15.02 2.71 -13.99
N ASN A 61 15.03 4.02 -13.78
CA ASN A 61 16.09 4.71 -13.06
C ASN A 61 16.00 4.43 -11.54
N LYS A 62 14.79 4.56 -10.97
CA LYS A 62 14.58 4.22 -9.54
C LYS A 62 14.86 2.75 -9.26
N ARG A 63 14.52 1.87 -10.20
CA ARG A 63 14.82 0.44 -10.12
C ARG A 63 16.32 0.18 -10.12
N GLN A 64 17.08 0.82 -11.00
CA GLN A 64 18.55 0.69 -11.03
C GLN A 64 19.18 1.19 -9.72
N ILE A 65 18.72 2.32 -9.18
CA ILE A 65 19.18 2.84 -7.89
C ILE A 65 18.84 1.85 -6.77
N TYR A 66 17.62 1.32 -6.75
CA TYR A 66 17.19 0.33 -5.76
C TYR A 66 17.97 -0.98 -5.85
N ASP A 67 18.25 -1.48 -7.06
CA ASP A 67 18.96 -2.74 -7.27
C ASP A 67 20.42 -2.66 -6.81
N ILE A 68 21.04 -1.47 -6.88
CA ILE A 68 22.45 -1.25 -6.50
C ILE A 68 22.56 -0.85 -5.02
N TYR A 69 21.70 0.05 -4.54
CA TYR A 69 21.84 0.72 -3.24
C TYR A 69 20.66 0.52 -2.28
N GLY A 70 19.63 -0.25 -2.69
CA GLY A 70 18.43 -0.49 -1.90
C GLY A 70 17.59 0.78 -1.65
N MET A 71 16.77 0.74 -0.59
CA MET A 71 15.96 1.90 -0.18
C MET A 71 16.81 3.07 0.33
N GLU A 72 18.03 2.81 0.81
CA GLU A 72 18.93 3.86 1.29
C GLU A 72 19.36 4.80 0.15
N GLY A 73 19.65 4.24 -1.04
CA GLY A 73 19.97 5.02 -2.23
C GLY A 73 18.79 5.82 -2.79
N LEU A 74 17.55 5.38 -2.54
CA LEU A 74 16.37 6.20 -2.85
C LEU A 74 16.21 7.33 -1.83
N ASN A 75 16.31 7.02 -0.53
CA ASN A 75 16.07 8.00 0.54
C ASN A 75 17.19 9.04 0.73
N SER A 76 18.41 8.80 0.23
CA SER A 76 19.56 9.69 0.40
C SER A 76 19.48 10.99 -0.41
N GLY A 77 18.34 11.33 -1.00
CA GLY A 77 18.19 12.48 -1.89
C GLY A 77 18.85 12.30 -3.25
N LEU A 78 19.26 11.07 -3.58
CA LEU A 78 19.51 10.61 -4.95
C LEU A 78 18.20 10.39 -5.71
N GLU A 79 17.04 10.64 -5.08
CA GLU A 79 15.84 11.04 -5.82
C GLU A 79 16.18 12.30 -6.59
N LEU A 80 16.58 12.11 -7.85
CA LEU A 80 16.51 13.14 -8.87
C LEU A 80 15.14 13.80 -8.71
N GLY A 81 15.14 15.00 -8.13
CA GLY A 81 13.92 15.75 -7.87
C GLY A 81 13.13 15.94 -9.17
N PRO A 82 11.92 16.54 -9.12
CA PRO A 82 11.00 16.63 -10.26
C PRO A 82 11.52 17.43 -11.48
N LYS A 83 12.83 17.69 -11.60
CA LYS A 83 13.49 18.54 -12.59
C LYS A 83 14.77 18.01 -13.26
N LEU A 84 15.14 16.74 -13.18
CA LEU A 84 16.31 16.19 -13.91
C LEU A 84 15.87 15.04 -14.82
N ASN A 85 15.20 15.26 -15.94
CA ASN A 85 15.65 15.92 -17.19
C ASN A 85 16.99 15.35 -17.70
N LYS A 86 16.89 14.50 -18.73
CA LYS A 86 17.94 13.96 -19.61
C LYS A 86 18.96 13.01 -18.96
N LEU A 87 18.72 11.71 -19.15
CA LEU A 87 19.70 10.63 -19.00
C LEU A 87 21.09 10.97 -19.58
N GLU A 88 21.15 11.75 -20.66
CA GLU A 88 22.41 12.26 -21.24
C GLU A 88 23.26 13.07 -20.24
N GLU A 89 22.66 13.97 -19.47
CA GLU A 89 23.42 14.84 -18.54
C GLU A 89 23.93 14.06 -17.32
N ILE A 90 23.17 13.03 -16.89
CA ILE A 90 23.57 12.15 -15.79
C ILE A 90 24.73 11.23 -16.23
N LYS A 91 24.67 10.68 -17.45
CA LYS A 91 25.78 9.91 -18.03
C LYS A 91 27.03 10.75 -18.18
N GLU A 92 26.89 12.00 -18.62
CA GLU A 92 28.04 12.89 -18.82
C GLU A 92 28.72 13.25 -17.48
N GLN A 93 27.95 13.45 -16.40
CA GLN A 93 28.49 13.70 -15.07
C GLN A 93 29.17 12.46 -14.47
N LEU A 94 28.60 11.27 -14.64
CA LEU A 94 29.22 10.00 -14.24
C LEU A 94 30.54 9.75 -14.99
N GLU A 95 30.60 10.08 -16.28
CA GLU A 95 31.82 9.90 -17.07
C GLU A 95 32.91 10.93 -16.71
N LYS A 96 32.53 12.16 -16.33
CA LYS A 96 33.48 13.16 -15.81
C LYS A 96 34.09 12.75 -14.48
N LEU A 97 33.30 12.22 -13.54
CA LEU A 97 33.81 11.73 -12.25
C LEU A 97 34.79 10.56 -12.43
N ARG A 98 34.47 9.62 -13.32
CA ARG A 98 35.33 8.47 -13.63
C ARG A 98 36.68 8.87 -14.24
N ARG A 99 36.77 10.01 -14.93
CA ARG A 99 38.02 10.55 -15.51
C ARG A 99 38.85 11.38 -14.54
N VAL A 100 38.31 11.74 -13.38
CA VAL A 100 39.03 12.48 -12.33
C VAL A 100 39.65 11.52 -11.31
N GLU A 101 39.14 10.28 -11.23
CA GLU A 101 39.70 9.20 -10.40
C GLU A 101 40.82 8.38 -11.08
N GLU A 102 41.18 8.67 -12.34
CA GLU A 102 42.41 8.20 -13.02
C GLU A 102 43.50 9.29 -13.01
#